data_AF-A0A8S3HYE7-F1
#
_entry.id   AF-A0A8S3HYE7-F1
#
_cell.length_a   1.000
_cell.length_b   1.000
_cell.length_c   1.000
_cell.angle_alpha   90.00
_cell.angle_beta   90.00
_cell.angle_gamma   90.00
#
_symmetry.space_group_name_H-M   'P 1'
#
loop_
_entity.id
_entity.type
_entity.pdbx_description
1 polymer ?
#
loop_
_entity_poly.entity_id
_entity_poly.type
_entity_poly.pdbx_seq_one_letter_code
_entity_poly.pdbx_strand_id
1 'polypeptide(L)'
;ILRRMMKLCVVEGADGNMYARENEQRLLRNMDVHVVVLDLLKIPYDKVEDTRMNHIMKLAHNLLQYFCFNNPTNQAKLYELYFNDYQQISEVNNQLGKV
;
A
#
# COMPACT_ATOMS: atom_id res chain seq x y z
N ILE A 1 -8.09 -8.75 -7.18
CA ILE A 1 -7.01 -9.37 -6.38
C ILE A 1 -6.57 -8.44 -5.23
N LEU A 2 -6.23 -7.17 -5.47
CA LEU A 2 -5.82 -6.19 -4.44
C LEU A 2 -6.71 -6.17 -3.17
N ARG A 3 -8.04 -6.15 -3.34
CA ARG A 3 -8.99 -6.22 -2.21
C ARG A 3 -8.87 -7.48 -1.35
N ARG A 4 -8.54 -8.62 -1.96
CA ARG A 4 -8.34 -9.87 -1.23
C ARG A 4 -7.02 -9.83 -0.45
N MET A 5 -5.96 -9.27 -1.04
CA MET A 5 -4.68 -9.08 -0.36
C MET A 5 -4.81 -8.15 0.85
N MET A 6 -5.59 -7.06 0.76
CA MET A 6 -5.86 -6.21 1.93
C MET A 6 -6.43 -6.98 3.11
N LYS A 7 -7.40 -7.88 2.86
CA LYS A 7 -8.01 -8.73 3.89
C LYS A 7 -7.06 -9.78 4.47
N LEU A 8 -5.92 -10.05 3.83
CA LEU A 8 -4.88 -10.88 4.42
C LEU A 8 -4.06 -10.10 5.44
N CYS A 9 -3.97 -8.78 5.32
CA CYS A 9 -3.13 -7.98 6.21
C CYS A 9 -3.78 -7.64 7.55
N VAL A 10 -5.11 -7.70 7.63
CA VAL A 10 -5.88 -7.30 8.80
C VAL A 10 -7.09 -8.20 9.01
N VAL A 11 -7.61 -8.22 10.22
CA VAL A 11 -8.89 -8.84 10.57
C VAL A 11 -9.71 -7.86 11.42
N GLU A 12 -11.01 -7.82 11.17
CA GLU A 12 -11.95 -7.06 11.98
C GLU A 12 -12.46 -7.95 13.11
N GLY A 13 -12.27 -7.49 14.36
CA GLY A 13 -12.77 -8.16 15.55
C GLY A 13 -14.26 -7.95 15.74
N ALA A 14 -14.86 -8.74 16.64
CA ALA A 14 -16.29 -8.64 16.96
C ALA A 14 -16.65 -7.29 17.65
N ASP A 15 -15.66 -6.58 18.16
CA ASP A 15 -15.75 -5.25 18.76
C ASP A 15 -15.64 -4.11 17.72
N GLY A 16 -15.50 -4.45 16.43
CA GLY A 16 -15.30 -3.49 15.34
C GLY A 16 -13.87 -2.95 15.24
N ASN A 17 -12.94 -3.41 16.09
CA ASN A 17 -11.55 -3.01 16.02
C ASN A 17 -10.80 -3.82 14.95
N MET A 18 -9.82 -3.18 14.31
CA MET A 18 -8.95 -3.82 13.34
C MET A 18 -7.65 -4.31 13.98
N TYR A 19 -7.30 -5.56 13.70
CA TYR A 19 -6.07 -6.19 14.18
C TYR A 19 -5.18 -6.59 13.02
N ALA A 20 -3.87 -6.45 13.19
CA ALA A 20 -2.90 -6.85 12.19
C ALA A 20 -2.78 -8.37 12.10
N ARG A 21 -2.61 -8.87 10.87
CA ARG A 21 -2.24 -10.26 10.58
C ARG A 21 -0.76 -10.31 10.21
N GLU A 22 0.09 -10.30 11.23
CA GLU A 22 1.55 -10.14 11.05
C GLU A 22 2.18 -11.25 10.20
N ASN A 23 1.70 -12.49 10.32
CA ASN A 23 2.21 -13.63 9.56
C ASN A 23 1.90 -13.49 8.06
N GLU A 24 0.68 -13.11 7.72
CA GLU A 24 0.25 -12.89 6.36
C GLU A 24 0.90 -11.63 5.76
N GLN A 25 1.02 -10.55 6.53
CA GLN A 25 1.80 -9.37 6.12
C GLN A 25 3.26 -9.74 5.82
N ARG A 26 3.89 -10.60 6.63
CA ARG A 26 5.24 -11.13 6.38
C ARG A 26 5.29 -12.00 5.13
N LEU A 27 4.28 -12.85 4.91
CA LEU A 27 4.19 -13.65 3.68
C LEU A 27 4.13 -12.74 2.44
N LEU A 28 3.27 -11.72 2.46
CA LEU A 28 3.16 -10.76 1.36
C LEU A 28 4.46 -9.97 1.15
N ARG A 29 5.19 -9.66 2.23
CA ARG A 29 6.51 -9.03 2.14
C ARG A 29 7.51 -9.95 1.44
N ASN A 30 7.56 -11.21 1.87
CA ASN A 30 8.49 -12.21 1.33
C ASN A 30 8.17 -12.59 -0.13
N MET A 31 6.95 -12.36 -0.59
CA MET A 31 6.56 -12.50 -1.99
C MET A 31 6.74 -11.20 -2.79
N ASP A 32 7.38 -10.18 -2.20
CA ASP A 32 7.63 -8.88 -2.82
C ASP A 32 6.39 -8.19 -3.39
N VAL A 33 5.22 -8.45 -2.81
CA VAL A 33 3.95 -7.85 -3.27
C VAL A 33 4.03 -6.33 -3.25
N HIS A 34 4.63 -5.77 -2.20
CA HIS A 34 4.88 -4.35 -2.07
C HIS A 34 5.70 -3.77 -3.23
N VAL A 35 6.74 -4.45 -3.72
CA VAL A 35 7.56 -4.01 -4.87
C VAL A 35 6.70 -3.94 -6.14
N VAL A 36 5.97 -5.01 -6.45
CA VAL A 36 5.10 -5.05 -7.64
C VAL A 36 3.99 -3.99 -7.57
N VAL A 37 3.46 -3.73 -6.38
CA VAL A 37 2.46 -2.67 -6.18
C VAL A 37 3.06 -1.27 -6.38
N LEU A 38 4.32 -1.06 -5.98
CA LEU A 38 5.04 0.19 -6.28
C LEU A 38 5.26 0.35 -7.79
N ASP A 39 5.64 -0.71 -8.49
CA ASP A 39 5.82 -0.66 -9.94
C ASP A 39 4.51 -0.38 -10.67
N LEU A 40 3.39 -0.95 -10.21
CA LEU A 40 2.06 -0.61 -10.71
C LEU A 40 1.77 0.90 -10.55
N LEU A 41 2.10 1.49 -9.40
CA LEU A 41 1.87 2.92 -9.14
C LEU A 41 2.72 3.84 -10.03
N LYS A 42 3.84 3.35 -10.58
CA LYS A 42 4.71 4.10 -11.50
C LYS A 42 4.18 4.14 -12.94
N ILE A 43 3.16 3.34 -13.27
CA ILE A 43 2.62 3.28 -14.64
C ILE A 43 1.89 4.60 -14.95
N PRO A 44 2.29 5.34 -16.00
CA PRO A 44 1.62 6.56 -16.40
C PRO A 44 0.24 6.24 -16.98
N TYR A 45 -0.74 7.08 -16.66
CA TYR A 45 -2.11 6.96 -17.15
C TYR A 45 -2.80 8.33 -17.13
N ASP A 46 -3.90 8.46 -17.87
CA ASP A 46 -4.70 9.68 -17.86
C ASP A 46 -5.59 9.74 -16.61
N LYS A 47 -5.27 10.67 -15.70
CA LYS A 47 -6.01 10.83 -14.43
C LYS A 47 -7.41 11.41 -14.61
N VAL A 48 -7.70 12.06 -15.74
CA VAL A 48 -9.01 12.66 -16.04
C VAL A 48 -9.90 11.63 -16.73
N GLU A 49 -9.39 11.00 -17.79
CA GLU A 49 -10.17 10.11 -18.64
C GLU A 49 -10.22 8.66 -18.11
N ASP A 50 -9.13 8.13 -17.54
CA ASP A 50 -9.06 6.74 -17.09
C ASP A 50 -9.55 6.58 -15.64
N THR A 51 -10.87 6.69 -15.49
CA THR A 51 -11.58 6.48 -14.23
C THR A 51 -11.36 5.10 -13.61
N ARG A 52 -11.10 4.06 -14.42
CA ARG A 52 -10.84 2.71 -13.91
C ARG A 52 -9.44 2.63 -13.30
N MET A 53 -8.45 3.21 -13.97
CA MET A 53 -7.09 3.25 -13.47
C MET A 53 -6.99 4.07 -12.18
N ASN A 54 -7.72 5.18 -12.06
CA ASN A 54 -7.86 5.92 -10.80
C ASN A 54 -8.30 5.01 -9.64
N HIS A 55 -9.29 4.16 -9.87
CA HIS A 55 -9.77 3.22 -8.86
C HIS A 55 -8.74 2.13 -8.53
N ILE A 56 -8.02 1.64 -9.52
CA ILE A 56 -6.95 0.64 -9.32
C ILE A 56 -5.79 1.25 -8.51
N MET A 57 -5.35 2.48 -8.83
CA MET A 57 -4.30 3.19 -8.08
C MET A 57 -4.71 3.42 -6.64
N LYS A 58 -5.97 3.81 -6.39
CA LYS A 58 -6.50 3.94 -5.03
C LYS A 58 -6.46 2.61 -4.26
N LEU A 59 -6.83 1.50 -4.91
CA LEU A 59 -6.74 0.18 -4.29
C LEU A 59 -5.30 -0.25 -4.02
N ALA A 60 -4.35 0.12 -4.88
CA ALA A 60 -2.92 -0.14 -4.69
C ALA A 60 -2.38 0.61 -3.47
N HIS A 61 -2.70 1.91 -3.33
CA HIS A 61 -2.34 2.69 -2.15
C HIS A 61 -2.95 2.11 -0.86
N ASN A 62 -4.24 1.76 -0.89
CA ASN A 62 -4.89 1.14 0.27
C ASN A 62 -4.23 -0.20 0.63
N LEU A 63 -3.81 -0.99 -0.37
CA LEU A 63 -3.08 -2.23 -0.09
C LEU A 63 -1.78 -1.98 0.66
N LEU A 64 -1.00 -0.97 0.27
CA LEU A 64 0.25 -0.62 0.98
C LEU A 64 -0.03 -0.13 2.42
N GLN A 65 -1.11 0.61 2.66
CA GLN A 65 -1.52 1.01 4.01
C GLN A 65 -1.87 -0.20 4.88
N TYR A 66 -2.67 -1.13 4.36
CA TYR A 66 -3.04 -2.37 5.07
C TYR A 66 -1.82 -3.26 5.31
N PHE A 67 -0.94 -3.37 4.31
CA PHE A 67 0.34 -4.09 4.41
C PHE A 67 1.24 -3.55 5.54
N CYS A 68 1.20 -2.25 5.80
CA CYS A 68 1.96 -1.58 6.86
C CYS A 68 1.20 -1.42 8.20
N PHE A 69 -0.06 -1.83 8.27
CA PHE A 69 -0.91 -1.66 9.45
C PHE A 69 -0.31 -2.35 10.67
N ASN A 70 0.00 -1.57 11.72
CA ASN A 70 0.70 -2.01 12.95
C ASN A 70 1.95 -2.87 12.69
N ASN A 71 2.67 -2.64 11.59
CA ASN A 71 3.85 -3.43 11.23
C ASN A 71 5.08 -2.55 10.92
N PRO A 72 5.90 -2.21 11.94
CA PRO A 72 7.06 -1.35 11.77
C PRO A 72 8.10 -1.88 10.78
N THR A 73 8.23 -3.21 10.66
CA THR A 73 9.18 -3.83 9.71
C THR A 73 8.76 -3.55 8.27
N ASN A 74 7.46 -3.72 7.97
CA ASN A 74 6.92 -3.41 6.65
C ASN A 74 7.00 -1.91 6.36
N GLN A 75 6.75 -1.05 7.35
CA GLN A 75 6.90 0.40 7.21
C GLN A 75 8.34 0.79 6.87
N ALA A 76 9.34 0.27 7.60
CA ALA A 76 10.74 0.52 7.33
C ALA A 76 11.14 0.04 5.93
N LYS A 77 10.69 -1.15 5.53
CA LYS A 77 11.00 -1.70 4.20
C LYS A 77 10.39 -0.87 3.07
N LEU A 78 9.14 -0.46 3.25
CA LEU A 78 8.43 0.39 2.29
C LEU A 78 9.09 1.77 2.19
N TYR A 79 9.48 2.36 3.33
CA TYR A 79 10.23 3.63 3.37
C TYR A 79 11.59 3.52 2.68
N GLU A 80 12.34 2.45 2.90
CA GLU A 80 13.62 2.19 2.22
C GLU A 80 13.44 2.18 0.69
N LEU A 81 12.46 1.42 0.19
CA LEU A 81 12.20 1.32 -1.25
C LEU A 81 11.75 2.66 -1.83
N TYR A 82 10.81 3.33 -1.17
CA TYR A 82 10.38 4.66 -1.58
C TYR A 82 11.57 5.63 -1.58
N PHE A 83 12.30 5.78 -0.49
CA PHE A 83 13.40 6.74 -0.38
C PHE A 83 14.48 6.50 -1.44
N ASN A 84 14.78 5.24 -1.72
CA ASN A 84 15.71 4.85 -2.79
C ASN A 84 15.16 5.16 -4.20
N ASP A 85 13.84 5.18 -4.37
CA ASP A 85 13.17 5.62 -5.60
C ASP A 85 12.98 7.16 -5.67
N TYR A 86 12.95 7.87 -4.53
CA TYR A 86 12.64 9.32 -4.39
C TYR A 86 13.84 10.25 -4.69
N GLN A 87 14.54 10.04 -5.81
CA GLN A 87 15.19 11.16 -6.51
C GLN A 87 14.25 11.93 -7.46
N GLN A 88 12.93 11.67 -7.45
CA GLN A 88 12.03 12.29 -8.44
C GLN A 88 10.62 12.75 -8.02
N ILE A 89 10.17 12.67 -6.76
CA ILE A 89 8.73 12.91 -6.47
C ILE A 89 8.53 13.88 -5.31
N SER A 90 8.60 15.18 -5.60
CA SER A 90 8.15 16.27 -4.71
C SER A 90 6.62 16.41 -4.63
N GLU A 91 5.84 15.43 -5.08
CA GLU A 91 4.39 15.56 -5.26
C GLU A 91 3.53 14.73 -4.29
N VAL A 92 4.11 13.80 -3.52
CA VAL A 92 3.34 12.97 -2.56
C VAL A 92 3.16 13.64 -1.19
N ASN A 93 4.01 14.62 -0.84
CA ASN A 93 3.92 15.32 0.44
C ASN A 93 2.70 16.25 0.59
N ASN A 94 1.91 16.46 -0.47
CA ASN A 94 0.67 17.24 -0.39
C ASN A 94 -0.59 16.42 -0.04
N GLN A 95 -0.49 15.11 0.24
CA GLN A 95 -1.66 14.26 0.56
C GLN A 95 -1.57 13.45 1.85
N LEU A 96 -0.52 13.61 2.66
CA LEU A 96 -0.40 12.94 3.98
C LEU A 96 -0.60 13.89 5.17
N GLY A 97 -1.30 15.01 4.96
CA GLY A 97 -1.80 15.86 6.03
C GLY A 97 -3.19 15.40 6.50
N LYS A 98 -3.24 14.94 7.76
CA LYS A 98 -4.44 14.69 8.60
C LYS A 98 -5.12 13.32 8.42
N VAL A 99 -4.68 12.32 9.19
CA VAL A 99 -5.44 11.70 10.29
C VAL A 99 -4.45 11.29 11.36
#